data_AF-A0A4Q2XA37-F1
#
_entry.id   AF-A0A4Q2XA37-F1
#
_cell.length_a   1.000
_cell.length_b   1.000
_cell.length_c   1.000
_cell.angle_alpha   90.00
_cell.angle_beta   90.00
_cell.angle_gamma   90.00
#
_symmetry.space_group_name_H-M   'P 1'
#
loop_
_entity.id
_entity.type
_entity.pdbx_description
1 polymer ?
#
loop_
_entity_poly.entity_id
_entity_poly.type
_entity_poly.pdbx_seq_one_letter_code
_entity_poly.pdbx_strand_id
1 'polypeptide(L)'
;EVNGIGGGYQGEGSKTVLPAEAFAKLSFRLVPDQSPKDIMQKVQNHLEWHCPPGVEVEVRVGHDGKPYVTDPNSKYGLAAQAALRNSFNAEPVLIREGGSIPIVQTFHDILGADTLLLGLALSDAQVHAPNENFPVENFEAGIRLNQALLAELAK
;
A
#
# COMPACT_ATOMS: atom_id res chain seq x y z
N GLU A 1 -0.68 9.67 6.15
CA GLU A 1 -0.56 10.73 5.14
C GLU A 1 -1.79 11.64 5.25
N VAL A 2 -1.62 12.92 4.91
CA VAL A 2 -2.75 13.84 4.73
C VAL A 2 -3.07 13.84 3.24
N ASN A 3 -4.14 13.17 2.86
CA ASN A 3 -4.50 12.94 1.46
C ASN A 3 -5.27 14.12 0.85
N GLY A 4 -5.86 14.95 1.71
CA GLY A 4 -6.56 16.15 1.30
C GLY A 4 -7.17 16.86 2.50
N ILE A 5 -7.31 18.17 2.36
CA ILE A 5 -8.04 19.03 3.28
C ILE A 5 -8.96 19.88 2.41
N GLY A 6 -10.19 20.08 2.84
CA GLY A 6 -11.16 20.89 2.11
C GLY A 6 -12.13 21.59 3.05
N GLY A 7 -12.80 22.61 2.55
CA GLY A 7 -13.74 23.45 3.29
C GLY A 7 -13.92 24.80 2.60
N GLY A 8 -15.08 25.44 2.80
CA GLY A 8 -15.32 26.78 2.27
C GLY A 8 -15.20 26.90 0.75
N TYR A 9 -14.61 28.01 0.30
CA TYR A 9 -14.40 28.33 -1.12
C TYR A 9 -13.08 27.72 -1.64
N GLN A 10 -13.14 26.90 -2.68
CA GLN A 10 -11.99 26.14 -3.22
C GLN A 10 -11.67 26.45 -4.69
N GLY A 11 -12.37 27.42 -5.29
CA GLY A 11 -12.17 27.84 -6.68
C GLY A 11 -11.19 29.02 -6.83
N GLU A 12 -10.97 29.45 -8.06
CA GLU A 12 -10.14 30.63 -8.36
C GLU A 12 -10.76 31.93 -7.83
N GLY A 13 -9.92 32.95 -7.57
CA GLY A 13 -10.38 34.25 -7.07
C GLY A 13 -10.55 34.29 -5.55
N SER A 14 -11.38 35.21 -5.05
CA SER A 14 -11.54 35.45 -3.59
C SER A 14 -13.00 35.45 -3.15
N LYS A 15 -13.24 35.01 -1.91
CA LYS A 15 -14.55 35.05 -1.26
C LYS A 15 -14.40 35.32 0.22
N THR A 16 -14.99 36.40 0.71
CA THR A 16 -14.98 36.77 2.15
C THR A 16 -16.08 36.03 2.89
N VAL A 17 -15.89 34.73 3.09
CA VAL A 17 -16.83 33.85 3.79
C VAL A 17 -16.16 33.18 4.98
N LEU A 18 -16.92 32.94 6.04
CA LEU A 18 -16.54 32.08 7.16
C LEU A 18 -17.14 30.68 6.89
N PRO A 19 -16.33 29.68 6.51
CA PRO A 19 -16.85 28.33 6.27
C PRO A 19 -17.40 27.71 7.55
N ALA A 20 -18.59 27.12 7.47
CA ALA A 20 -19.19 26.41 8.60
C ALA A 20 -18.59 25.00 8.81
N GLU A 21 -18.03 24.41 7.75
CA GLU A 21 -17.53 23.04 7.75
C GLU A 21 -16.19 22.94 7.00
N ALA A 22 -15.36 22.01 7.46
CA ALA A 22 -14.13 21.58 6.82
C ALA A 22 -13.94 20.08 7.03
N PHE A 23 -13.14 19.43 6.19
CA PHE A 23 -12.80 18.02 6.29
C PHE A 23 -11.34 17.78 5.98
N ALA A 24 -10.81 16.68 6.51
CA ALA A 24 -9.52 16.13 6.11
C ALA A 24 -9.66 14.64 5.81
N LYS A 25 -8.91 14.15 4.83
CA LYS A 25 -8.80 12.72 4.52
C LYS A 25 -7.43 12.25 4.95
N LEU A 26 -7.40 11.27 5.86
CA LEU A 26 -6.17 10.75 6.46
C LEU A 26 -6.03 9.25 6.15
N SER A 27 -4.81 8.80 5.93
CA SER A 27 -4.44 7.38 5.83
C SER A 27 -3.29 7.10 6.80
N PHE A 28 -3.21 5.86 7.30
CA PHE A 28 -2.13 5.42 8.18
C PHE A 28 -1.57 4.10 7.65
N ARG A 29 -0.28 4.09 7.29
CA ARG A 29 0.41 2.85 6.90
C ARG A 29 0.72 2.07 8.17
N LEU A 30 0.32 0.81 8.17
CA LEU A 30 0.54 -0.10 9.30
C LEU A 30 1.78 -0.97 9.05
N VAL A 31 2.47 -1.29 10.12
CA VAL A 31 3.61 -2.23 10.16
C VAL A 31 3.23 -3.45 11.02
N PRO A 32 4.02 -4.55 10.98
CA PRO A 32 3.73 -5.74 11.79
C PRO A 32 3.41 -5.42 13.25
N ASP A 33 2.59 -6.27 13.85
CA ASP A 33 2.09 -6.16 15.23
C ASP A 33 1.14 -4.98 15.50
N GLN A 34 0.68 -4.29 14.46
CA GLN A 34 -0.37 -3.27 14.57
C GLN A 34 -1.74 -3.80 14.13
N SER A 35 -2.75 -3.57 14.97
CA SER A 35 -4.15 -3.85 14.64
C SER A 35 -4.78 -2.62 13.99
N PRO A 36 -5.42 -2.74 12.81
CA PRO A 36 -6.12 -1.61 12.20
C PRO A 36 -7.19 -1.02 13.12
N LYS A 37 -7.96 -1.86 13.81
CA LYS A 37 -8.98 -1.40 14.75
C LYS A 37 -8.41 -0.56 15.89
N ASP A 38 -7.29 -1.00 16.48
CA ASP A 38 -6.62 -0.29 17.57
C ASP A 38 -6.07 1.07 17.10
N ILE A 39 -5.41 1.10 15.95
CA ILE A 39 -4.85 2.35 15.40
C ILE A 39 -5.96 3.34 15.05
N MET A 40 -7.06 2.88 14.46
CA MET A 40 -8.22 3.74 14.16
C MET A 40 -8.84 4.32 15.43
N GLN A 41 -9.00 3.52 16.49
CA GLN A 41 -9.49 4.01 17.77
C GLN A 41 -8.56 5.06 18.38
N LYS A 42 -7.24 4.84 18.33
CA LYS A 42 -6.24 5.79 18.83
C LYS A 42 -6.30 7.12 18.07
N VAL A 43 -6.45 7.07 16.75
CA VAL A 43 -6.58 8.27 15.91
C VAL A 43 -7.88 9.01 16.25
N GLN A 44 -9.00 8.30 16.36
CA GLN A 44 -10.28 8.90 16.73
C GLN A 44 -10.19 9.62 18.09
N ASN A 45 -9.71 8.92 19.12
CA ASN A 45 -9.55 9.50 20.46
C ASN A 45 -8.63 10.72 20.45
N HIS A 46 -7.56 10.68 19.64
CA HIS A 46 -6.63 11.80 19.52
C HIS A 46 -7.31 13.02 18.89
N LEU A 47 -8.11 12.85 17.84
CA LEU A 47 -8.83 13.94 17.20
C LEU A 47 -9.90 14.55 18.10
N GLU A 48 -10.66 13.70 18.81
CA GLU A 48 -11.68 14.12 19.78
C GLU A 48 -11.04 14.88 20.95
N TRP A 49 -9.92 14.40 21.48
CA TRP A 49 -9.20 15.06 22.57
C TRP A 49 -8.70 16.47 22.21
N HIS A 50 -8.31 16.68 20.95
CA HIS A 50 -7.81 17.96 20.46
C HIS A 50 -8.91 18.83 19.82
N CYS A 51 -10.19 18.44 19.94
CA CYS A 51 -11.30 19.21 19.41
C CYS A 51 -11.38 20.59 20.11
N PRO A 52 -11.27 21.70 19.37
CA PRO A 52 -11.36 23.04 19.96
C PRO A 52 -12.77 23.33 20.50
N PRO A 53 -12.90 24.15 21.55
CA PRO A 53 -14.20 24.62 22.01
C PRO A 53 -14.99 25.30 20.88
N GLY A 54 -16.27 24.94 20.73
CA GLY A 54 -17.15 25.49 19.69
C GLY A 54 -17.05 24.82 18.33
N VAL A 55 -16.30 23.72 18.20
CA VAL A 55 -16.22 22.88 17.00
C VAL A 55 -16.79 21.49 17.31
N GLU A 56 -17.36 20.83 16.30
CA GLU A 56 -17.72 19.42 16.34
C GLU A 56 -16.79 18.65 15.40
N VAL A 57 -16.31 17.48 15.85
CA VAL A 57 -15.45 16.59 15.05
C VAL A 57 -16.19 15.27 14.83
N GLU A 58 -16.47 14.96 13.58
CA GLU A 58 -16.97 13.65 13.14
C GLU A 58 -15.82 12.86 12.50
N VAL A 59 -15.56 11.64 12.98
CA VAL A 59 -14.57 10.73 12.38
C VAL A 59 -15.30 9.60 11.66
N ARG A 60 -15.15 9.55 10.32
CA ARG A 60 -15.68 8.47 9.49
C ARG A 60 -14.58 7.48 9.14
N VAL A 61 -14.73 6.24 9.61
CA VAL A 61 -13.77 5.16 9.35
C VAL A 61 -13.95 4.64 7.92
N GLY A 62 -12.84 4.61 7.16
CA GLY A 62 -12.79 4.10 5.81
C GLY A 62 -12.40 2.61 5.74
N HIS A 63 -11.72 2.23 4.66
CA HIS A 63 -11.17 0.89 4.50
C HIS A 63 -10.01 0.65 5.48
N ASP A 64 -9.78 -0.63 5.80
CA ASP A 64 -8.60 -1.06 6.52
C ASP A 64 -7.85 -2.19 5.78
N GLY A 65 -6.65 -2.50 6.26
CA GLY A 65 -5.83 -3.58 5.74
C GLY A 65 -4.73 -3.92 6.74
N LYS A 66 -4.58 -5.20 7.04
CA LYS A 66 -3.48 -5.68 7.89
C LYS A 66 -2.14 -5.60 7.13
N PRO A 67 -1.02 -5.36 7.83
CA PRO A 67 0.31 -5.52 7.24
C PRO A 67 0.55 -6.99 6.86
N TYR A 68 1.37 -7.22 5.84
CA TYR A 68 1.77 -8.58 5.42
C TYR A 68 3.29 -8.68 5.32
N VAL A 69 3.82 -9.83 5.72
CA VAL A 69 5.24 -10.21 5.59
C VAL A 69 5.30 -11.67 5.19
N THR A 70 6.14 -11.99 4.21
CA THR A 70 6.47 -13.36 3.82
C THR A 70 7.96 -13.60 4.09
N ASP A 71 8.33 -14.82 4.47
CA ASP A 71 9.74 -15.19 4.66
C ASP A 71 10.42 -15.43 3.30
N PRO A 72 11.37 -14.58 2.88
CA PRO A 72 12.07 -14.75 1.62
C PRO A 72 12.99 -15.98 1.60
N ASN A 73 13.33 -16.55 2.76
CA ASN A 73 14.18 -17.75 2.88
C ASN A 73 13.37 -19.06 2.93
N SER A 74 12.04 -18.97 2.89
CA SER A 74 11.18 -20.14 2.73
C SER A 74 11.48 -20.87 1.40
N LYS A 75 11.02 -22.11 1.28
CA LYS A 75 11.12 -22.89 0.02
C LYS A 75 10.61 -22.06 -1.17
N TYR A 76 9.46 -21.42 -1.02
CA TYR A 76 8.82 -20.64 -2.09
C TYR A 76 9.50 -19.28 -2.31
N GLY A 77 10.01 -18.64 -1.26
CA GLY A 77 10.80 -17.42 -1.37
C GLY A 77 12.10 -17.62 -2.14
N LEU A 78 12.82 -18.73 -1.88
CA LEU A 78 14.03 -19.08 -2.63
C LEU A 78 13.73 -19.41 -4.10
N ALA A 79 12.61 -20.10 -4.38
CA ALA A 79 12.15 -20.35 -5.74
C ALA A 79 11.84 -19.05 -6.50
N ALA A 80 11.17 -18.10 -5.85
CA ALA A 80 10.92 -16.76 -6.40
C ALA A 80 12.22 -16.00 -6.72
N GLN A 81 13.20 -16.03 -5.80
CA GLN A 81 14.50 -15.40 -6.03
C GLN A 81 15.24 -16.02 -7.22
N ALA A 82 15.21 -17.36 -7.37
CA ALA A 82 15.81 -18.04 -8.51
C ALA A 82 15.14 -17.66 -9.84
N ALA A 83 13.80 -17.55 -9.86
CA ALA A 83 13.05 -17.14 -11.03
C ALA A 83 13.36 -15.69 -11.46
N LEU A 84 13.47 -14.77 -10.50
CA LEU A 84 13.90 -13.39 -10.74
C LEU A 84 15.31 -13.33 -11.32
N ARG A 85 16.26 -14.05 -10.70
CA ARG A 85 17.64 -14.12 -11.17
C ARG A 85 17.74 -14.58 -12.61
N ASN A 86 17.00 -15.62 -12.97
CA ASN A 86 16.96 -16.15 -14.34
C ASN A 86 16.36 -15.13 -15.34
N SER A 87 15.32 -14.41 -14.94
CA SER A 87 14.56 -13.54 -15.85
C SER A 87 15.24 -12.20 -16.15
N PHE A 88 16.02 -11.70 -15.19
CA PHE A 88 16.71 -10.40 -15.23
C PHE A 88 18.23 -10.50 -15.28
N ASN A 89 18.80 -11.71 -15.16
CA ASN A 89 20.24 -11.96 -15.14
C ASN A 89 21.00 -11.13 -14.09
N ALA A 90 20.39 -10.95 -12.92
CA ALA A 90 20.92 -10.17 -11.80
C ALA A 90 20.44 -10.75 -10.46
N GLU A 91 21.18 -10.51 -9.38
CA GLU A 91 20.72 -10.89 -8.04
C GLU A 91 19.50 -10.03 -7.63
N PRO A 92 18.38 -10.66 -7.20
CA PRO A 92 17.22 -9.92 -6.75
C PRO A 92 17.51 -9.21 -5.42
N VAL A 93 16.98 -8.00 -5.28
CA VAL A 93 17.02 -7.27 -4.01
C VAL A 93 15.74 -7.59 -3.24
N LEU A 94 15.91 -8.00 -1.98
CA LEU A 94 14.79 -8.23 -1.08
C LEU A 94 14.39 -6.91 -0.43
N ILE A 95 13.17 -6.45 -0.72
CA ILE A 95 12.64 -5.19 -0.21
C ILE A 95 11.30 -5.39 0.49
N ARG A 96 10.92 -4.40 1.29
CA ARG A 96 9.54 -4.21 1.74
C ARG A 96 8.98 -2.99 1.03
N GLU A 97 7.67 -2.99 0.80
CA GLU A 97 6.98 -1.90 0.11
C GLU A 97 6.06 -1.13 1.04
N GLY A 98 5.92 0.17 0.77
CA GLY A 98 5.00 1.05 1.51
C GLY A 98 3.56 0.98 1.01
N GLY A 99 3.34 0.33 -0.13
CA GLY A 99 2.01 0.07 -0.70
C GLY A 99 1.16 -0.87 0.16
N SER A 100 -0.08 -1.10 -0.26
CA SER A 100 -0.97 -2.04 0.42
C SER A 100 -1.82 -2.81 -0.58
N ILE A 101 -1.86 -4.13 -0.40
CA ILE A 101 -2.69 -5.06 -1.17
C ILE A 101 -3.46 -5.89 -0.12
N PRO A 102 -4.56 -5.38 0.48
CA PRO A 102 -5.15 -5.95 1.70
C PRO A 102 -5.48 -7.45 1.63
N ILE A 103 -5.82 -7.95 0.43
CA ILE A 103 -6.19 -9.36 0.22
C ILE A 103 -5.05 -10.35 0.50
N VAL A 104 -3.77 -9.93 0.44
CA VAL A 104 -2.65 -10.88 0.63
C VAL A 104 -2.61 -11.45 2.04
N GLN A 105 -2.94 -10.65 3.06
CA GLN A 105 -3.07 -11.15 4.43
C GLN A 105 -4.29 -12.06 4.56
N THR A 106 -5.39 -11.76 3.85
CA THR A 106 -6.59 -12.60 3.84
C THR A 106 -6.31 -13.98 3.25
N PHE A 107 -5.49 -14.08 2.19
CA PHE A 107 -5.06 -15.39 1.66
C PHE A 107 -4.28 -16.19 2.69
N HIS A 108 -3.36 -15.56 3.42
CA HIS A 108 -2.62 -16.21 4.48
C HIS A 108 -3.55 -16.67 5.63
N ASP A 109 -4.41 -15.78 6.13
CA ASP A 109 -5.32 -16.07 7.26
C ASP A 109 -6.33 -17.19 6.93
N ILE A 110 -6.84 -17.25 5.69
CA ILE A 110 -7.91 -18.19 5.29
C ILE A 110 -7.35 -19.47 4.67
N LEU A 111 -6.38 -19.36 3.76
CA LEU A 111 -5.87 -20.50 2.99
C LEU A 111 -4.57 -21.08 3.58
N GLY A 112 -3.92 -20.38 4.52
CA GLY A 112 -2.59 -20.74 4.99
C GLY A 112 -1.52 -20.63 3.91
N ALA A 113 -1.77 -19.83 2.87
CA ALA A 113 -0.91 -19.69 1.71
C ALA A 113 -0.17 -18.35 1.74
N ASP A 114 1.16 -18.41 1.60
CA ASP A 114 1.97 -17.22 1.42
C ASP A 114 1.81 -16.63 0.01
N THR A 115 1.87 -15.31 -0.06
CA THR A 115 1.82 -14.54 -1.30
C THR A 115 3.21 -14.05 -1.65
N LEU A 116 3.72 -14.49 -2.80
CA LEU A 116 4.97 -13.97 -3.37
C LEU A 116 4.68 -12.67 -4.14
N LEU A 117 5.28 -11.57 -3.70
CA LEU A 117 5.21 -10.27 -4.39
C LEU A 117 6.49 -10.04 -5.18
N LEU A 118 6.40 -10.16 -6.51
CA LEU A 118 7.52 -10.04 -7.42
C LEU A 118 7.46 -8.69 -8.14
N GLY A 119 8.36 -7.78 -7.79
CA GLY A 119 8.40 -6.43 -8.34
C GLY A 119 8.83 -6.39 -9.80
N LEU A 120 8.01 -5.77 -10.66
CA LEU A 120 8.32 -5.52 -12.07
C LEU A 120 8.29 -4.03 -12.43
N ALA A 121 7.58 -3.21 -11.66
CA ALA A 121 7.58 -1.76 -11.85
C ALA A 121 8.88 -1.15 -11.33
N LEU A 122 9.34 -0.07 -11.97
CA LEU A 122 10.46 0.72 -11.48
C LEU A 122 9.99 1.79 -10.49
N SER A 123 10.92 2.34 -9.70
CA SER A 123 10.61 3.38 -8.70
C SER A 123 10.05 4.67 -9.30
N ASP A 124 10.28 4.91 -10.59
CA ASP A 124 9.80 6.05 -11.36
C ASP A 124 8.54 5.73 -12.20
N ALA A 125 7.89 4.59 -11.96
CA ALA A 125 6.66 4.18 -12.66
C ALA A 125 5.48 5.14 -12.44
N GLN A 126 5.55 6.05 -11.45
CA GLN A 126 4.51 7.05 -11.17
C GLN A 126 3.12 6.45 -10.94
N VAL A 127 3.05 5.31 -10.26
CA VAL A 127 1.79 4.63 -9.96
C VAL A 127 0.84 5.59 -9.24
N HIS A 128 -0.39 5.74 -9.76
CA HIS A 128 -1.40 6.70 -9.30
C HIS A 128 -1.08 8.19 -9.55
N ALA A 129 -0.13 8.51 -10.41
CA ALA A 129 0.21 9.88 -10.78
C ALA A 129 0.13 10.10 -12.31
N PRO A 130 0.05 11.36 -12.78
CA PRO A 130 0.11 11.65 -14.22
C PRO A 130 1.38 11.09 -14.84
N ASN A 131 1.28 10.58 -16.07
CA ASN A 131 2.37 9.94 -16.81
C ASN A 131 2.88 8.62 -16.17
N GLU A 132 2.00 7.90 -15.47
CA GLU A 132 2.24 6.51 -15.08
C GLU A 132 2.78 5.70 -16.27
N ASN A 133 3.86 4.95 -16.03
CA ASN A 133 4.62 4.29 -17.08
C ASN A 133 5.14 2.91 -16.65
N PHE A 134 5.50 2.09 -17.64
CA PHE A 134 6.03 0.76 -17.43
C PHE A 134 6.96 0.37 -18.59
N PRO A 135 8.24 0.01 -18.35
CA PRO A 135 9.16 -0.37 -19.43
C PRO A 135 8.70 -1.63 -20.16
N VAL A 136 8.83 -1.64 -21.49
CA VAL A 136 8.49 -2.80 -22.32
C VAL A 136 9.39 -3.98 -21.97
N GLU A 137 10.66 -3.71 -21.67
CA GLU A 137 11.64 -4.71 -21.27
C GLU A 137 11.21 -5.42 -19.98
N ASN A 138 10.63 -4.68 -19.02
CA ASN A 138 10.11 -5.24 -17.77
C ASN A 138 8.83 -6.05 -18.01
N PHE A 139 8.01 -5.66 -18.99
CA PHE A 139 6.82 -6.41 -19.37
C PHE A 139 7.20 -7.77 -19.96
N GLU A 140 8.16 -7.78 -20.90
CA GLU A 140 8.69 -9.02 -21.49
C GLU A 140 9.44 -9.88 -20.45
N ALA A 141 10.21 -9.26 -19.54
CA ALA A 141 10.82 -9.94 -18.42
C ALA A 141 9.79 -10.55 -17.48
N GLY A 142 8.66 -9.88 -17.26
CA GLY A 142 7.53 -10.40 -16.50
C GLY A 142 6.95 -11.68 -17.09
N ILE A 143 6.87 -11.80 -18.42
CA ILE A 143 6.42 -13.04 -19.09
C ILE A 143 7.40 -14.18 -18.79
N ARG A 144 8.71 -13.94 -18.98
CA ARG A 144 9.75 -14.94 -18.67
C ARG A 144 9.76 -15.32 -17.19
N LEU A 145 9.54 -14.34 -16.31
CA LEU A 145 9.48 -14.54 -14.87
C LEU A 145 8.34 -15.47 -14.47
N ASN A 146 7.15 -15.30 -15.03
CA ASN A 146 6.02 -16.17 -14.72
C ASN A 146 6.31 -17.63 -15.15
N GLN A 147 6.94 -17.84 -16.31
CA GLN A 147 7.35 -19.17 -16.75
C GLN A 147 8.40 -19.78 -15.81
N ALA A 148 9.45 -19.01 -15.48
CA ALA A 148 10.52 -19.45 -14.60
C ALA A 148 9.98 -19.77 -13.19
N LEU A 149 9.09 -18.92 -12.66
CA LEU A 149 8.50 -19.11 -11.34
C LEU A 149 7.75 -20.43 -11.23
N LEU A 150 6.88 -20.73 -12.21
CA LEU A 150 6.14 -22.00 -12.21
C LEU A 150 7.07 -23.21 -12.24
N ALA A 151 8.18 -23.13 -12.98
CA ALA A 151 9.18 -24.18 -13.02
C ALA A 151 9.96 -24.33 -11.70
N GLU A 152 10.33 -23.21 -11.05
CA GLU A 152 11.03 -23.23 -9.75
C GLU A 152 10.11 -23.71 -8.61
N LEU A 153 8.83 -23.35 -8.62
CA LEU A 153 7.86 -23.81 -7.62
C LEU A 153 7.56 -25.31 -7.72
N ALA A 154 7.76 -25.92 -8.89
CA ALA A 154 7.53 -27.35 -9.12
C ALA A 154 8.66 -28.25 -8.61
N LYS A 155 9.81 -27.68 -8.21
CA LYS A 155 10.94 -28.42 -7.61
C LYS A 155 10.67 -28.74 -6.14
#